data_AF-A0A328S832-F1
#
_entry.id   AF-A0A328S832-F1
#
_cell.length_a   1.000
_cell.length_b   1.000
_cell.length_c   1.000
_cell.angle_alpha   90.00
_cell.angle_beta   90.00
_cell.angle_gamma   90.00
#
_symmetry.space_group_name_H-M   'P 1'
#
loop_
_entity.id
_entity.type
_entity.pdbx_description
1 polymer ?
#
loop_
_entity_poly.entity_id
_entity_poly.type
_entity_poly.pdbx_seq_one_letter_code
_entity_poly.pdbx_strand_id
1 'polypeptide(L)'
;MFTNIKKINGKYVIEKRRYGQTINYGTFNTKEEALEQKKLLMKYNWIKNKSTGYDKEEHFPRYCIRQDHHGKYLVKNRENGKTYGSYKSKKYANIIRRILPFYRDDVKIELIEQIAIKEFYKYITYDHLEGYYRFRYENMTIMTNKSLTTLLEERDLYIKSGADEELMCEITEIYRYKEDKLPPFPHRENISYEEKLKNKYSLRKQIRSKRLKIGSYQTYDLALLVKDYLAKHNWKKSDVEYIKDITSEIQNRDKNIIKKENKYYIQHIINKKRHYYGSYKNIHIARYVRDKLKENNWNKKDLKRYEKEYDYCNKSQYYYDHTDIFTTA
;
A
#
# COMPACT_ATOMS: atom_id res chain seq x y z
N MET A 1 -23.26 23.46 -13.50
CA MET A 1 -23.77 22.07 -13.39
C MET A 1 -24.25 21.79 -11.97
N PHE A 2 -25.47 21.28 -11.80
CA PHE A 2 -25.96 20.81 -10.49
C PHE A 2 -25.37 19.43 -10.20
N THR A 3 -24.15 19.38 -9.66
CA THR A 3 -23.34 18.16 -9.47
C THR A 3 -23.93 17.08 -8.54
N ASN A 4 -25.17 17.26 -8.07
CA ASN A 4 -25.80 16.46 -7.03
C ASN A 4 -27.32 16.22 -7.21
N ILE A 5 -27.94 16.79 -8.25
CA ILE A 5 -29.39 16.64 -8.50
C ILE A 5 -29.55 16.12 -9.92
N LYS A 6 -30.27 15.01 -10.09
CA LYS A 6 -30.55 14.37 -11.38
C LYS A 6 -32.06 14.29 -11.59
N LYS A 7 -32.54 14.50 -12.82
CA LYS A 7 -33.95 14.27 -13.16
C LYS A 7 -34.13 12.83 -13.65
N ILE A 8 -34.96 12.05 -12.97
CA ILE A 8 -35.22 10.63 -13.27
C ILE A 8 -36.74 10.42 -13.23
N ASN A 9 -37.32 9.93 -14.32
CA ASN A 9 -38.76 9.66 -14.45
C ASN A 9 -39.64 10.84 -14.00
N GLY A 10 -39.31 12.05 -14.45
CA GLY A 10 -40.04 13.27 -14.10
C GLY A 10 -39.75 13.85 -12.72
N LYS A 11 -39.09 13.10 -11.81
CA LYS A 11 -38.75 13.54 -10.45
C LYS A 11 -37.27 13.97 -10.33
N TYR A 12 -36.94 14.68 -9.26
CA TYR A 12 -35.60 15.19 -8.96
C TYR A 12 -34.97 14.40 -7.82
N VAL A 13 -33.90 13.65 -8.09
CA VAL A 13 -33.20 12.81 -7.11
C VAL A 13 -31.93 13.52 -6.65
N ILE A 14 -31.74 13.62 -5.34
CA ILE A 14 -30.49 14.12 -4.75
C ILE A 14 -29.57 12.94 -4.46
N GLU A 15 -28.42 12.92 -5.11
CA GLU A 15 -27.41 11.88 -4.93
C GLU A 15 -26.03 12.51 -4.67
N LYS A 16 -25.25 11.91 -3.78
CA LYS A 16 -23.85 12.32 -3.58
C LYS A 16 -22.94 11.14 -3.34
N ARG A 17 -21.78 11.17 -4.00
CA ARG A 17 -20.68 10.27 -3.67
C ARG A 17 -19.84 10.88 -2.53
N ARG A 18 -19.68 10.15 -1.43
CA ARG A 18 -18.85 10.50 -0.26
C ARG A 18 -18.07 9.29 0.18
N TYR A 19 -16.75 9.44 0.35
CA TYR A 19 -15.86 8.37 0.83
C TYR A 19 -16.05 7.02 0.12
N GLY A 20 -16.24 7.05 -1.19
CA GLY A 20 -16.46 5.85 -2.01
C GLY A 20 -17.92 5.40 -2.11
N GLN A 21 -18.79 5.82 -1.19
CA GLN A 21 -20.21 5.46 -1.13
C GLN A 21 -21.09 6.43 -1.93
N THR A 22 -22.05 5.91 -2.68
CA THR A 22 -23.10 6.71 -3.33
C THR A 22 -24.34 6.71 -2.46
N ILE A 23 -24.78 7.89 -2.06
CA ILE A 23 -25.87 8.05 -1.09
C ILE A 23 -27.03 8.77 -1.77
N ASN A 24 -28.21 8.16 -1.70
CA ASN A 24 -29.47 8.77 -2.09
C ASN A 24 -30.06 9.54 -0.90
N TYR A 25 -30.30 10.84 -1.11
CA TYR A 25 -30.83 11.78 -0.12
C TYR A 25 -32.32 12.06 -0.31
N GLY A 26 -32.99 11.36 -1.22
CA GLY A 26 -34.42 11.49 -1.45
C GLY A 26 -34.74 11.87 -2.88
N THR A 27 -36.02 11.75 -3.19
CA THR A 27 -36.62 12.07 -4.48
C THR A 27 -37.70 13.12 -4.27
N PHE A 28 -37.67 14.18 -5.07
CA PHE A 28 -38.52 15.37 -4.94
C PHE A 28 -39.34 15.56 -6.21
N ASN A 29 -40.52 16.17 -6.08
CA ASN A 29 -41.41 16.37 -7.22
C ASN A 29 -40.95 17.58 -8.05
N THR A 30 -40.45 18.62 -7.38
CA THR A 30 -39.98 19.86 -8.01
C THR A 30 -38.47 20.03 -7.87
N LYS A 31 -37.90 20.87 -8.73
CA LYS A 31 -36.46 21.17 -8.70
C LYS A 31 -36.10 22.03 -7.48
N GLU A 32 -37.03 22.90 -7.12
CA GLU A 32 -36.93 23.90 -6.05
C GLU A 32 -36.83 23.19 -4.69
N GLU A 33 -37.71 22.23 -4.42
CA GLU A 33 -37.64 21.34 -3.24
C GLU A 33 -36.26 20.66 -3.12
N ALA A 34 -35.78 20.07 -4.23
CA ALA A 34 -34.49 19.39 -4.24
C ALA A 34 -33.33 20.35 -3.97
N LEU A 35 -33.42 21.61 -4.42
CA LEU A 35 -32.42 22.64 -4.17
C LEU A 35 -32.41 23.12 -2.73
N GLU A 36 -33.58 23.31 -2.12
CA GLU A 36 -33.71 23.67 -0.70
C GLU A 36 -33.16 22.57 0.20
N GLN A 37 -33.56 21.32 -0.05
CA GLN A 37 -33.03 20.18 0.70
C GLN A 37 -31.52 20.04 0.51
N LYS A 38 -31.00 20.28 -0.70
CA LYS A 38 -29.55 20.30 -0.94
C LYS A 38 -28.84 21.37 -0.11
N LYS A 39 -29.39 22.59 -0.01
CA LYS A 39 -28.81 23.66 0.83
C LYS A 39 -28.78 23.23 2.30
N LEU A 40 -29.86 22.62 2.78
CA LEU A 40 -29.94 22.08 4.14
C LEU A 40 -28.89 20.99 4.38
N LEU A 41 -28.78 20.02 3.47
CA LEU A 41 -27.75 18.98 3.53
C LEU A 41 -26.33 19.56 3.50
N MET A 42 -26.06 20.58 2.69
CA MET A 42 -24.76 21.26 2.68
C MET A 42 -24.45 21.89 4.04
N LYS A 43 -25.41 22.57 4.66
CA LYS A 43 -25.28 23.17 5.99
C LYS A 43 -24.93 22.14 7.07
N TYR A 44 -25.51 20.94 6.98
CA TYR A 44 -25.30 19.86 7.96
C TYR A 44 -24.30 18.79 7.49
N ASN A 45 -23.32 19.15 6.64
CA ASN A 45 -22.26 18.25 6.17
C ASN A 45 -22.76 16.95 5.54
N TRP A 46 -23.93 16.97 4.92
CA TRP A 46 -24.57 15.85 4.25
C TRP A 46 -24.90 14.66 5.16
N ILE A 47 -25.15 14.92 6.45
CA ILE A 47 -25.55 13.92 7.44
C ILE A 47 -27.08 13.88 7.54
N LYS A 48 -27.70 12.74 7.24
CA LYS A 48 -29.12 12.52 7.48
C LYS A 48 -29.41 12.51 9.00
N ASN A 49 -30.26 13.42 9.45
CA ASN A 49 -30.71 13.58 10.83
C ASN A 49 -32.03 14.39 10.89
N LYS A 50 -32.56 14.57 12.11
CA LYS A 50 -33.79 15.35 12.37
C LYS A 50 -33.74 16.78 11.82
N SER A 51 -32.62 17.48 11.98
CA SER A 51 -32.43 18.87 11.48
C SER A 51 -32.37 18.95 9.95
N THR A 52 -32.15 17.83 9.28
CA THR A 52 -32.22 17.72 7.81
C THR A 52 -33.54 17.12 7.31
N GLY A 53 -34.54 16.95 8.19
CA GLY A 53 -35.88 16.50 7.82
C GLY A 53 -36.03 15.00 7.53
N TYR A 54 -35.07 14.16 7.93
CA TYR A 54 -35.18 12.71 7.76
C TYR A 54 -35.76 12.03 9.00
N ASP A 55 -36.46 10.92 8.79
CA ASP A 55 -36.98 10.06 9.85
C ASP A 55 -35.88 9.30 10.58
N LYS A 56 -36.17 8.85 11.80
CA LYS A 56 -35.19 8.21 12.70
C LYS A 56 -34.48 7.01 12.06
N GLU A 57 -35.19 6.24 11.24
CA GLU A 57 -34.66 5.06 10.53
C GLU A 57 -33.64 5.42 9.44
N GLU A 58 -33.69 6.66 8.93
CA GLU A 58 -32.76 7.14 7.92
C GLU A 58 -31.55 7.90 8.51
N HIS A 59 -31.56 8.17 9.82
CA HIS A 59 -30.50 8.90 10.48
C HIS A 59 -29.18 8.16 10.35
N PHE A 60 -28.10 8.91 10.16
CA PHE A 60 -26.78 8.31 10.20
C PHE A 60 -26.34 8.09 11.65
N PRO A 61 -25.63 6.99 11.93
CA PRO A 61 -25.13 6.72 13.28
C PRO A 61 -24.21 7.84 13.76
N ARG A 62 -24.31 8.16 15.05
CA ARG A 62 -23.50 9.22 15.67
C ARG A 62 -22.29 8.64 16.37
N TYR A 63 -21.14 9.29 16.17
CA TYR A 63 -19.87 8.89 16.79
C TYR A 63 -19.30 10.00 17.65
N CYS A 64 -18.64 9.64 18.75
CA CYS A 64 -17.87 10.54 19.60
C CYS A 64 -16.40 10.11 19.69
N ILE A 65 -15.56 11.03 20.14
CA ILE A 65 -14.16 10.76 20.48
C ILE A 65 -14.02 10.93 21.99
N ARG A 66 -13.38 9.97 22.64
CA ARG A 66 -12.99 10.04 24.05
C ARG A 66 -11.49 9.77 24.17
N GLN A 67 -10.81 10.50 25.04
CA GLN A 67 -9.41 10.20 25.34
C GLN A 67 -9.35 9.15 26.45
N ASP A 68 -8.50 8.14 26.31
CA ASP A 68 -8.22 7.16 27.35
C ASP A 68 -7.10 7.61 28.29
N HIS A 69 -6.87 6.84 29.36
CA HIS A 69 -5.83 7.12 30.36
C HIS A 69 -4.41 6.98 29.82
N HIS A 70 -4.22 6.41 28.63
CA HIS A 70 -2.96 6.35 27.92
C HIS A 70 -2.79 7.48 26.89
N GLY A 71 -3.69 8.47 26.91
CA GLY A 71 -3.67 9.62 26.03
C GLY A 71 -4.11 9.34 24.59
N LYS A 72 -4.64 8.15 24.28
CA LYS A 72 -5.16 7.81 22.94
C LYS A 72 -6.63 8.22 22.79
N TYR A 73 -7.04 8.48 21.56
CA TYR A 73 -8.38 8.91 21.19
C TYR A 73 -9.18 7.73 20.63
N LEU A 74 -10.18 7.29 21.39
CA LEU A 74 -11.12 6.23 21.05
C LEU A 74 -12.29 6.79 20.25
N VAL A 75 -12.62 6.19 19.11
CA VAL A 75 -13.82 6.54 18.32
C VAL A 75 -14.94 5.58 18.65
N LYS A 76 -16.03 6.07 19.26
CA LYS A 76 -17.12 5.25 19.80
C LYS A 76 -18.46 5.61 19.16
N ASN A 77 -19.24 4.62 18.77
CA ASN A 77 -20.64 4.82 18.37
C ASN A 77 -21.47 5.17 19.63
N ARG A 78 -22.29 6.22 19.53
CA ARG A 78 -23.07 6.74 20.67
C ARG A 78 -24.30 5.90 21.01
N GLU A 79 -24.82 5.15 20.05
CA GLU A 79 -26.05 4.37 20.20
C GLU A 79 -25.77 3.01 20.84
N ASN A 80 -24.81 2.26 20.31
CA ASN A 80 -24.49 0.91 20.80
C ASN A 80 -23.20 0.85 21.63
N GLY A 81 -22.45 1.95 21.74
CA GLY A 81 -21.22 1.98 22.51
C GLY A 81 -20.04 1.21 21.90
N LYS A 82 -20.15 0.68 20.67
CA LYS A 82 -19.04 -0.04 20.02
C LYS A 82 -17.89 0.92 19.69
N THR A 83 -16.66 0.48 19.93
CA THR A 83 -15.42 1.23 19.62
C THR A 83 -14.88 0.77 18.27
N TYR A 84 -14.44 1.73 17.45
CA TYR A 84 -13.98 1.54 16.08
C TYR A 84 -12.51 1.91 15.89
N GLY A 85 -11.71 1.83 16.97
CA GLY A 85 -10.29 2.11 16.93
C GLY A 85 -9.82 3.04 18.04
N SER A 86 -8.50 3.02 18.26
CA SER A 86 -7.77 3.83 19.23
C SER A 86 -6.58 4.48 18.55
N TYR A 87 -6.58 5.82 18.51
CA TYR A 87 -5.66 6.59 17.68
C TYR A 87 -4.85 7.57 18.51
N LYS A 88 -3.58 7.76 18.19
CA LYS A 88 -2.74 8.73 18.92
C LYS A 88 -3.01 10.18 18.52
N SER A 89 -3.42 10.43 17.28
CA SER A 89 -3.75 11.79 16.81
C SER A 89 -5.23 12.08 16.95
N LYS A 90 -5.57 13.16 17.68
CA LYS A 90 -6.96 13.65 17.82
C LYS A 90 -7.55 14.05 16.48
N LYS A 91 -6.74 14.66 15.62
CA LYS A 91 -7.14 15.07 14.28
C LYS A 91 -7.46 13.87 13.41
N TYR A 92 -6.63 12.83 13.44
CA TYR A 92 -6.90 11.58 12.72
C TYR A 92 -8.18 10.89 13.21
N ALA A 93 -8.38 10.78 14.53
CA ALA A 93 -9.62 10.26 15.10
C ALA A 93 -10.85 11.05 14.66
N ASN A 94 -10.75 12.38 14.54
CA ASN A 94 -11.82 13.23 14.02
C ASN A 94 -12.16 12.97 12.55
N ILE A 95 -11.17 12.63 11.72
CA ILE A 95 -11.43 12.23 10.33
C ILE A 95 -12.18 10.90 10.29
N ILE A 96 -11.73 9.90 11.06
CA ILE A 96 -12.42 8.60 11.19
C ILE A 96 -13.89 8.81 11.62
N ARG A 97 -14.11 9.63 12.68
CA ARG A 97 -15.44 10.00 13.18
C ARG A 97 -16.34 10.64 12.11
N ARG A 98 -15.77 11.38 11.15
CA ARG A 98 -16.50 12.01 10.04
C ARG A 98 -16.84 11.03 8.92
N ILE A 99 -16.04 9.98 8.72
CA ILE A 99 -16.23 8.98 7.65
C ILE A 99 -17.22 7.89 8.07
N LEU A 100 -17.14 7.41 9.30
CA LEU A 100 -17.95 6.30 9.83
C LEU A 100 -19.46 6.39 9.55
N PRO A 101 -20.15 7.55 9.73
CA PRO A 101 -21.60 7.65 9.51
C PRO A 101 -22.08 7.20 8.12
N PHE A 102 -21.20 7.27 7.11
CA PHE A 102 -21.52 6.93 5.72
C PHE A 102 -21.49 5.42 5.42
N TYR A 103 -21.01 4.60 6.36
CA TYR A 103 -20.91 3.14 6.22
C TYR A 103 -21.97 2.38 7.02
N ARG A 104 -22.77 3.07 7.85
CA ARG A 104 -23.88 2.51 8.65
C ARG A 104 -23.48 1.22 9.37
N ASP A 105 -24.01 0.07 8.95
CA ASP A 105 -23.79 -1.24 9.57
C ASP A 105 -22.65 -2.05 8.91
N ASP A 106 -22.27 -1.75 7.66
CA ASP A 106 -21.17 -2.43 6.94
C ASP A 106 -19.82 -1.75 7.18
N VAL A 107 -19.47 -1.60 8.47
CA VAL A 107 -18.24 -0.93 8.87
C VAL A 107 -17.06 -1.90 8.81
N LYS A 108 -16.28 -1.78 7.74
CA LYS A 108 -14.93 -2.38 7.61
C LYS A 108 -13.89 -1.34 8.00
N ILE A 109 -13.37 -1.43 9.22
CA ILE A 109 -12.56 -0.35 9.80
C ILE A 109 -11.27 -0.11 9.02
N GLU A 110 -10.68 -1.15 8.46
CA GLU A 110 -9.44 -1.07 7.67
C GLU A 110 -9.64 -0.21 6.41
N LEU A 111 -10.80 -0.32 5.76
CA LEU A 111 -11.14 0.52 4.60
C LEU A 111 -11.33 1.97 5.02
N ILE A 112 -11.99 2.21 6.16
CA ILE A 112 -12.21 3.56 6.69
C ILE A 112 -10.87 4.21 7.07
N GLU A 113 -9.95 3.47 7.66
CA GLU A 113 -8.60 3.94 7.96
C GLU A 113 -7.82 4.29 6.70
N GLN A 114 -7.90 3.47 5.64
CA GLN A 114 -7.28 3.81 4.35
C GLN A 114 -7.83 5.11 3.75
N ILE A 115 -9.14 5.34 3.86
CA ILE A 115 -9.77 6.60 3.41
C ILE A 115 -9.34 7.76 4.31
N ALA A 116 -9.31 7.55 5.62
CA ALA A 116 -8.90 8.56 6.58
C ALA A 116 -7.44 8.97 6.41
N ILE A 117 -6.53 8.05 6.08
CA ILE A 117 -5.13 8.36 5.76
C ILE A 117 -5.05 9.27 4.53
N LYS A 118 -5.80 8.96 3.48
CA LYS A 118 -5.86 9.79 2.26
C LYS A 118 -6.41 11.19 2.55
N GLU A 119 -7.43 11.30 3.39
CA GLU A 119 -7.98 12.59 3.83
C GLU A 119 -7.02 13.33 4.78
N PHE A 120 -6.35 12.63 5.69
CA PHE A 120 -5.40 13.22 6.64
C PHE A 120 -4.20 13.83 5.91
N TYR A 121 -3.72 13.18 4.85
CA TYR A 121 -2.62 13.67 4.01
C TYR A 121 -3.11 14.33 2.72
N LYS A 122 -4.38 14.71 2.65
CA LYS A 122 -4.91 15.43 1.49
C LYS A 122 -4.03 16.65 1.23
N TYR A 123 -3.72 16.86 -0.05
CA TYR A 123 -2.84 17.91 -0.55
C TYR A 123 -1.34 17.73 -0.28
N ILE A 124 -0.94 16.74 0.51
CA ILE A 124 0.47 16.45 0.76
C ILE A 124 0.93 15.34 -0.18
N THR A 125 2.08 15.56 -0.81
CA THR A 125 2.79 14.54 -1.58
C THR A 125 4.24 14.49 -1.13
N TYR A 126 4.95 13.39 -1.39
CA TYR A 126 6.37 13.27 -1.08
C TYR A 126 7.16 13.09 -2.37
N ASP A 127 8.18 13.93 -2.57
CA ASP A 127 9.15 13.77 -3.64
C ASP A 127 10.30 12.89 -3.15
N HIS A 128 10.31 11.64 -3.62
CA HIS A 128 11.33 10.66 -3.27
C HIS A 128 12.71 10.95 -3.86
N LEU A 129 12.82 11.79 -4.90
CA LEU A 129 14.11 12.12 -5.52
C LEU A 129 14.84 13.15 -4.67
N GLU A 130 14.10 14.17 -4.26
CA GLU A 130 14.66 15.32 -3.55
C GLU A 130 14.55 15.20 -2.02
N GLY A 131 13.79 14.22 -1.55
CA GLY A 131 13.63 13.93 -0.13
C GLY A 131 12.77 14.94 0.64
N TYR A 132 11.86 15.66 -0.03
CA TYR A 132 10.97 16.63 0.60
C TYR A 132 9.49 16.36 0.34
N TYR A 133 8.64 16.84 1.23
CA TYR A 133 7.21 16.86 1.07
C TYR A 133 6.78 18.11 0.30
N ARG A 134 5.72 18.01 -0.50
CA ARG A 134 5.07 19.14 -1.21
C ARG A 134 3.62 19.27 -0.77
N PHE A 135 3.21 20.49 -0.45
CA PHE A 135 1.81 20.85 -0.27
C PHE A 135 1.29 21.45 -1.58
N ARG A 136 0.25 20.83 -2.15
CA ARG A 136 -0.39 21.23 -3.41
C ARG A 136 -1.88 21.47 -3.25
N TYR A 137 -2.33 22.67 -3.61
CA TYR A 137 -3.74 23.07 -3.59
C TYR A 137 -4.12 23.63 -4.96
N GLU A 138 -5.25 23.22 -5.52
CA GLU A 138 -5.75 23.69 -6.84
C GLU A 138 -4.70 23.66 -7.97
N ASN A 139 -3.92 22.56 -8.05
CA ASN A 139 -2.81 22.34 -8.99
C ASN A 139 -1.56 23.20 -8.79
N MET A 140 -1.56 24.12 -7.83
CA MET A 140 -0.39 24.91 -7.46
C MET A 140 0.41 24.21 -6.36
N THR A 141 1.74 24.34 -6.40
CA THR A 141 2.60 23.95 -5.27
C THR A 141 2.76 25.16 -4.38
N ILE A 142 2.21 25.09 -3.17
CA ILE A 142 2.21 26.18 -2.20
C ILE A 142 3.54 26.20 -1.44
N MET A 143 3.98 25.04 -0.96
CA MET A 143 5.21 24.93 -0.18
C MET A 143 5.88 23.56 -0.37
N THR A 144 7.20 23.53 -0.19
CA THR A 144 8.00 22.30 -0.06
C THR A 144 8.80 22.30 1.24
N ASN A 145 8.85 21.18 1.96
CA ASN A 145 9.59 21.09 3.22
C ASN A 145 10.09 19.65 3.47
N LYS A 146 11.29 19.50 4.06
CA LYS A 146 11.81 18.18 4.48
C LYS A 146 11.03 17.58 5.65
N SER A 147 10.45 18.42 6.50
CA SER A 147 9.65 18.04 7.66
C SER A 147 8.16 17.92 7.29
N LEU A 148 7.61 16.71 7.46
CA LEU A 148 6.18 16.45 7.26
C LEU A 148 5.31 17.25 8.23
N THR A 149 5.71 17.34 9.50
CA THR A 149 4.93 18.05 10.53
C THR A 149 4.82 19.52 10.20
N THR A 150 5.93 20.17 9.82
CA THR A 150 5.94 21.59 9.40
C THR A 150 5.01 21.79 8.21
N LEU A 151 5.08 20.92 7.20
CA LEU A 151 4.23 21.03 6.03
C LEU A 151 2.73 20.82 6.33
N LEU A 152 2.39 19.99 7.32
CA LEU A 152 1.01 19.80 7.76
C LEU A 152 0.46 21.03 8.49
N GLU A 153 1.29 21.71 9.29
CA GLU A 153 0.95 22.97 9.97
C GLU A 153 0.62 24.05 8.94
N GLU A 154 1.52 24.24 7.96
CA GLU A 154 1.38 25.20 6.86
C GLU A 154 0.16 24.92 5.99
N ARG A 155 -0.09 23.64 5.68
CA ARG A 155 -1.30 23.25 4.96
C ARG A 155 -2.56 23.65 5.72
N ASP A 156 -2.61 23.38 7.02
CA ASP A 156 -3.81 23.69 7.80
C ASP A 156 -4.06 25.18 7.93
N LEU A 157 -2.99 25.96 8.07
CA LEU A 157 -3.02 27.41 8.08
C LEU A 157 -3.62 27.93 6.76
N TYR A 158 -3.05 27.51 5.62
CA TYR A 158 -3.52 27.86 4.29
C TYR A 158 -4.98 27.44 4.02
N ILE A 159 -5.40 26.25 4.45
CA ILE A 159 -6.79 25.83 4.27
C ILE A 159 -7.77 26.68 5.10
N LYS A 160 -7.32 27.22 6.25
CA LYS A 160 -8.16 28.00 7.17
C LYS A 160 -8.28 29.46 6.72
N SER A 161 -7.19 30.10 6.33
CA SER A 161 -7.15 31.52 5.92
C SER A 161 -7.25 31.73 4.40
N GLY A 162 -7.07 30.67 3.60
CA GLY A 162 -6.91 30.80 2.15
C GLY A 162 -5.48 31.21 1.78
N ALA A 163 -5.34 32.05 0.77
CA ALA A 163 -4.06 32.64 0.37
C ALA A 163 -3.80 34.03 1.02
N ASP A 164 -4.61 34.40 2.01
CA ASP A 164 -4.51 35.68 2.71
C ASP A 164 -3.47 35.60 3.83
N GLU A 165 -2.32 36.25 3.62
CA GLU A 165 -1.18 36.23 4.53
C GLU A 165 -1.43 37.00 5.84
N GLU A 166 -2.26 38.04 5.82
CA GLU A 166 -2.60 38.81 7.01
C GLU A 166 -3.43 37.95 7.98
N LEU A 167 -4.45 37.26 7.44
CA LEU A 167 -5.23 36.28 8.20
C LEU A 167 -4.39 35.09 8.70
N MET A 168 -3.33 34.70 7.98
CA MET A 168 -2.42 33.65 8.48
C MET A 168 -1.67 34.09 9.73
N CYS A 169 -1.20 35.35 9.75
CA CYS A 169 -0.44 35.90 10.87
C CYS A 169 -1.30 36.09 12.12
N GLU A 170 -2.60 36.33 11.96
CA GLU A 170 -3.57 36.46 13.07
C GLU A 170 -3.97 35.11 13.69
N ILE A 171 -3.72 33.98 13.01
CA ILE A 171 -4.06 32.65 13.54
C ILE A 171 -3.04 32.22 14.60
N THR A 172 -3.45 32.35 15.86
CA THR A 172 -2.64 31.93 17.02
C THR A 172 -2.77 30.43 17.34
N GLU A 173 -3.90 29.81 16.97
CA GLU A 173 -4.18 28.40 17.22
C GLU A 173 -3.84 27.52 16.01
N ILE A 174 -2.56 27.11 15.90
CA ILE A 174 -2.10 26.13 14.92
C ILE A 174 -1.97 24.76 15.61
N TYR A 175 -2.52 23.72 14.98
CA TYR A 175 -2.38 22.35 15.48
C TYR A 175 -0.92 21.92 15.39
N ARG A 176 -0.26 21.67 16.52
CA ARG A 176 1.14 21.24 16.57
C ARG A 176 1.25 19.74 16.38
N TYR A 177 1.93 19.31 15.30
CA TYR A 177 2.04 17.90 14.97
C TYR A 177 3.28 17.21 15.56
N LYS A 178 4.22 17.97 16.16
CA LYS A 178 5.47 17.42 16.71
C LYS A 178 5.25 16.40 17.83
N GLU A 179 4.18 16.56 18.60
CA GLU A 179 3.85 15.72 19.74
C GLU A 179 2.92 14.54 19.37
N ASP A 180 2.41 14.55 18.14
CA ASP A 180 1.40 13.62 17.65
C ASP A 180 2.06 12.45 16.92
N LYS A 181 1.73 11.20 17.29
CA LYS A 181 2.08 10.06 16.44
C LYS A 181 1.13 10.05 15.24
N LEU A 182 1.63 10.52 14.11
CA LEU A 182 0.89 10.61 12.85
C LEU A 182 0.50 9.21 12.32
N PRO A 183 -0.62 9.08 11.60
CA PRO A 183 -0.90 7.87 10.82
C PRO A 183 0.21 7.65 9.78
N PRO A 184 0.44 6.41 9.31
CA PRO A 184 1.48 6.16 8.32
C PRO A 184 1.25 6.99 7.05
N PHE A 185 2.28 7.71 6.60
CA PHE A 185 2.20 8.46 5.36
C PHE A 185 2.07 7.48 4.19
N PRO A 186 1.10 7.67 3.28
CA PRO A 186 0.91 6.77 2.15
C PRO A 186 2.03 6.96 1.14
N HIS A 187 3.12 6.23 1.33
CA HIS A 187 4.12 6.06 0.29
C HIS A 187 3.59 5.03 -0.71
N ARG A 188 3.89 5.21 -2.00
CA ARG A 188 3.81 4.06 -2.92
C ARG A 188 4.84 3.07 -2.40
N GLU A 189 4.40 2.00 -1.76
CA GLU A 189 5.31 0.96 -1.32
C GLU A 189 6.08 0.47 -2.54
N ASN A 190 7.40 0.41 -2.39
CA ASN A 190 8.27 -0.18 -3.39
C ASN A 190 8.09 -1.71 -3.44
N ILE A 191 7.33 -2.32 -2.51
CA ILE A 191 7.04 -3.75 -2.50
C ILE A 191 5.58 -3.93 -2.89
N SER A 192 5.32 -4.81 -3.84
CA SER A 192 3.97 -5.17 -4.29
C SER A 192 3.85 -6.68 -4.41
N TYR A 193 2.71 -7.24 -4.03
CA TYR A 193 2.42 -8.66 -4.19
C TYR A 193 1.87 -8.94 -5.60
N GLU A 194 2.44 -9.94 -6.30
CA GLU A 194 1.98 -10.37 -7.63
C GLU A 194 1.32 -11.75 -7.55
N GLU A 195 -0.01 -11.77 -7.42
CA GLU A 195 -0.83 -12.99 -7.26
C GLU A 195 -0.70 -13.97 -8.45
N LYS A 196 -0.51 -13.44 -9.66
CA LYS A 196 -0.39 -14.23 -10.91
C LYS A 196 0.83 -15.15 -10.97
N LEU A 197 1.84 -14.96 -10.11
CA LEU A 197 3.11 -15.68 -10.19
C LEU A 197 3.33 -16.69 -9.04
N LYS A 198 2.30 -16.94 -8.20
CA LYS A 198 2.36 -17.78 -6.98
C LYS A 198 3.62 -17.53 -6.13
N ASN A 199 3.45 -16.83 -5.01
CA ASN A 199 4.48 -16.60 -3.99
C ASN A 199 5.68 -15.78 -4.47
N LYS A 200 5.42 -14.63 -5.12
CA LYS A 200 6.47 -13.67 -5.48
C LYS A 200 6.09 -12.24 -5.09
N TYR A 201 6.80 -11.68 -4.12
CA TYR A 201 6.78 -10.26 -3.79
C TYR A 201 7.70 -9.52 -4.75
N SER A 202 7.19 -8.56 -5.52
CA SER A 202 8.01 -7.76 -6.43
C SER A 202 8.45 -6.47 -5.76
N LEU A 203 9.77 -6.28 -5.67
CA LEU A 203 10.38 -5.00 -5.32
C LEU A 203 10.58 -4.17 -6.60
N ARG A 204 10.05 -2.96 -6.57
CA ARG A 204 10.08 -1.98 -7.65
C ARG A 204 10.36 -0.62 -7.04
N LYS A 205 11.27 0.15 -7.62
CA LYS A 205 11.46 1.56 -7.28
C LYS A 205 10.86 2.45 -8.36
N GLN A 206 10.04 3.41 -7.96
CA GLN A 206 9.61 4.47 -8.87
C GLN A 206 10.75 5.50 -9.00
N ILE A 207 11.25 5.71 -10.22
CA ILE A 207 12.24 6.74 -10.55
C ILE A 207 11.62 7.62 -11.64
N ARG A 208 11.21 8.85 -11.27
CA ARG A 208 10.44 9.76 -12.15
C ARG A 208 9.15 9.06 -12.65
N SER A 209 8.92 9.01 -13.96
CA SER A 209 7.80 8.29 -14.59
C SER A 209 8.07 6.78 -14.79
N LYS A 210 9.32 6.32 -14.61
CA LYS A 210 9.70 4.93 -14.86
C LYS A 210 9.63 4.09 -13.59
N ARG A 211 9.16 2.85 -13.72
CA ARG A 211 9.20 1.83 -12.66
C ARG A 211 10.39 0.92 -12.89
N LEU A 212 11.41 1.03 -12.04
CA LEU A 212 12.55 0.13 -12.04
C LEU A 212 12.19 -1.12 -11.25
N LYS A 213 12.00 -2.26 -11.92
CA LYS A 213 11.86 -3.55 -11.23
C LYS A 213 13.25 -4.01 -10.75
N ILE A 214 13.37 -4.17 -9.44
CA ILE A 214 14.60 -4.66 -8.81
C ILE A 214 14.60 -6.18 -8.83
N GLY A 215 13.48 -6.79 -8.44
CA GLY A 215 13.42 -8.23 -8.40
C GLY A 215 12.07 -8.77 -7.99
N SER A 216 12.03 -10.09 -7.83
CA SER A 216 10.93 -10.82 -7.21
C SER A 216 11.48 -11.79 -6.18
N TYR A 217 10.88 -11.80 -5.00
CA TYR A 217 11.37 -12.51 -3.82
C TYR A 217 10.29 -13.47 -3.33
N GLN A 218 10.70 -14.60 -2.78
CA GLN A 218 9.76 -15.64 -2.33
C GLN A 218 8.95 -15.19 -1.11
N THR A 219 9.56 -14.40 -0.22
CA THR A 219 8.95 -13.90 1.01
C THR A 219 8.95 -12.38 1.04
N TYR A 220 8.03 -11.81 1.83
CA TYR A 220 7.96 -10.37 2.06
C TYR A 220 9.21 -9.88 2.79
N ASP A 221 9.66 -10.63 3.81
CA ASP A 221 10.82 -10.27 4.63
C ASP A 221 12.09 -10.15 3.80
N LEU A 222 12.31 -11.05 2.83
CA LEU A 222 13.44 -10.95 1.92
C LEU A 222 13.35 -9.70 1.03
N ALA A 223 12.15 -9.39 0.52
CA ALA A 223 11.94 -8.16 -0.26
C ALA A 223 12.19 -6.90 0.60
N LEU A 224 11.84 -6.95 1.89
CA LEU A 224 12.05 -5.88 2.85
C LEU A 224 13.54 -5.71 3.19
N LEU A 225 14.26 -6.80 3.46
CA LEU A 225 15.70 -6.78 3.70
C LEU A 225 16.46 -6.14 2.53
N VAL A 226 16.12 -6.53 1.29
CA VAL A 226 16.73 -5.94 0.09
C VAL A 226 16.37 -4.47 -0.04
N LYS A 227 15.12 -4.08 0.25
CA LYS A 227 14.70 -2.68 0.25
C LYS A 227 15.50 -1.86 1.26
N ASP A 228 15.70 -2.38 2.46
CA ASP A 228 16.37 -1.69 3.56
C ASP A 228 17.88 -1.57 3.29
N TYR A 229 18.50 -2.62 2.73
CA TYR A 229 19.86 -2.57 2.21
C TYR A 229 20.02 -1.45 1.16
N LEU A 230 19.17 -1.45 0.14
CA LEU A 230 19.21 -0.42 -0.91
C LEU A 230 18.91 0.97 -0.35
N ALA A 231 18.03 1.10 0.64
CA ALA A 231 17.74 2.37 1.30
C ALA A 231 18.96 2.90 2.07
N LYS A 232 19.64 2.05 2.85
CA LYS A 232 20.89 2.37 3.57
C LYS A 232 22.00 2.81 2.60
N HIS A 233 22.00 2.24 1.41
CA HIS A 233 22.95 2.55 0.33
C HIS A 233 22.48 3.67 -0.61
N ASN A 234 21.44 4.43 -0.24
CA ASN A 234 20.87 5.51 -1.06
C ASN A 234 20.48 5.07 -2.49
N TRP A 235 20.24 3.78 -2.69
CA TRP A 235 19.91 3.16 -3.98
C TRP A 235 20.90 3.52 -5.09
N LYS A 236 22.20 3.55 -4.77
CA LYS A 236 23.25 3.70 -5.79
C LYS A 236 23.04 2.68 -6.91
N LYS A 237 23.28 3.12 -8.15
CA LYS A 237 23.05 2.30 -9.34
C LYS A 237 23.84 0.98 -9.29
N SER A 238 25.09 1.03 -8.81
CA SER A 238 25.95 -0.14 -8.62
C SER A 238 25.31 -1.18 -7.69
N ASP A 239 24.77 -0.74 -6.56
CA ASP A 239 24.19 -1.64 -5.55
C ASP A 239 22.88 -2.25 -6.06
N VAL A 240 22.10 -1.48 -6.83
CA VAL A 240 20.90 -1.98 -7.51
C VAL A 240 21.24 -3.02 -8.56
N GLU A 241 22.27 -2.77 -9.38
CA GLU A 241 22.73 -3.72 -10.41
C GLU A 241 23.26 -5.00 -9.77
N TYR A 242 24.10 -4.89 -8.73
CA TYR A 242 24.58 -6.01 -7.93
C TYR A 242 23.44 -6.88 -7.38
N ILE A 243 22.43 -6.27 -6.75
CA ILE A 243 21.25 -7.00 -6.23
C ILE A 243 20.45 -7.65 -7.36
N LYS A 244 20.31 -6.99 -8.51
CA LYS A 244 19.61 -7.55 -9.67
C LYS A 244 20.32 -8.78 -10.22
N ASP A 245 21.65 -8.72 -10.28
CA ASP A 245 22.48 -9.81 -10.77
C ASP A 245 22.38 -11.01 -9.82
N ILE A 246 22.57 -10.81 -8.51
CA ILE A 246 22.40 -11.88 -7.51
C ILE A 246 20.98 -12.44 -7.52
N THR A 247 19.95 -11.58 -7.56
CA THR A 247 18.56 -12.05 -7.58
C THR A 247 18.30 -12.89 -8.84
N SER A 248 18.87 -12.49 -9.97
CA SER A 248 18.77 -13.24 -11.23
C SER A 248 19.52 -14.56 -11.16
N GLU A 249 20.70 -14.60 -10.55
CA GLU A 249 21.45 -15.82 -10.29
C GLU A 249 20.65 -16.78 -9.42
N ILE A 250 20.13 -16.33 -8.27
CA ILE A 250 19.31 -17.15 -7.36
C ILE A 250 18.06 -17.69 -8.07
N GLN A 251 17.37 -16.86 -8.84
CA GLN A 251 16.17 -17.29 -9.57
C GLN A 251 16.49 -18.28 -10.70
N ASN A 252 17.64 -18.13 -11.36
CA ASN A 252 18.09 -19.05 -12.40
C ASN A 252 18.81 -20.27 -11.84
N ARG A 253 19.21 -20.24 -10.56
CA ARG A 253 19.96 -21.30 -9.89
C ARG A 253 19.24 -22.62 -9.86
N ASP A 254 17.91 -22.61 -9.90
CA ASP A 254 17.07 -23.82 -9.95
C ASP A 254 16.33 -23.96 -11.29
N LYS A 255 16.75 -23.21 -12.31
CA LYS A 255 16.24 -23.39 -13.66
C LYS A 255 16.41 -24.85 -14.06
N ASN A 256 15.39 -25.40 -14.72
CA ASN A 256 15.32 -26.80 -15.12
C ASN A 256 15.24 -27.81 -13.95
N ILE A 257 15.02 -27.36 -12.71
CA ILE A 257 14.76 -28.22 -11.55
C ILE A 257 13.35 -27.93 -11.03
N ILE A 258 12.57 -28.99 -10.79
CA ILE A 258 11.25 -28.90 -10.17
C ILE A 258 11.24 -29.73 -8.89
N LYS A 259 10.78 -29.16 -7.78
CA LYS A 259 10.47 -29.93 -6.57
C LYS A 259 9.07 -30.54 -6.70
N LYS A 260 8.97 -31.86 -6.58
CA LYS A 260 7.68 -32.57 -6.42
C LYS A 260 7.83 -33.55 -5.26
N GLU A 261 6.91 -33.48 -4.32
CA GLU A 261 6.97 -34.24 -3.07
C GLU A 261 8.33 -34.01 -2.36
N ASN A 262 9.06 -35.08 -2.05
CA ASN A 262 10.37 -35.07 -1.42
C ASN A 262 11.53 -35.28 -2.41
N LYS A 263 11.33 -34.98 -3.69
CA LYS A 263 12.34 -35.16 -4.75
C LYS A 263 12.46 -33.94 -5.66
N TYR A 264 13.64 -33.78 -6.23
CA TYR A 264 14.01 -32.75 -7.19
C TYR A 264 14.19 -33.37 -8.57
N TYR A 265 13.47 -32.85 -9.55
CA TYR A 265 13.32 -33.40 -10.89
C TYR A 265 14.06 -32.50 -11.89
N ILE A 266 15.07 -33.01 -12.58
CA ILE A 266 15.73 -32.26 -13.65
C ILE A 266 14.95 -32.45 -14.96
N GLN A 267 14.55 -31.36 -15.58
CA GLN A 267 13.84 -31.36 -16.86
C GLN A 267 14.34 -30.27 -17.81
N HIS A 268 14.46 -30.59 -19.09
CA HIS A 268 14.88 -29.64 -20.12
C HIS A 268 13.93 -29.69 -21.32
N ILE A 269 13.74 -28.57 -22.02
CA ILE A 269 12.87 -28.49 -23.20
C ILE A 269 13.75 -28.53 -24.45
N ILE A 270 13.59 -29.57 -25.26
CA ILE A 270 14.28 -29.75 -26.54
C ILE A 270 13.19 -29.87 -27.60
N ASN A 271 13.25 -29.05 -28.66
CA ASN A 271 12.26 -29.05 -29.75
C ASN A 271 10.81 -28.97 -29.24
N LYS A 272 10.56 -28.07 -28.27
CA LYS A 272 9.26 -27.86 -27.59
C LYS A 272 8.73 -29.07 -26.80
N LYS A 273 9.48 -30.17 -26.71
CA LYS A 273 9.16 -31.34 -25.88
C LYS A 273 9.94 -31.30 -24.58
N ARG A 274 9.29 -31.70 -23.48
CA ARG A 274 9.90 -31.75 -22.15
C ARG A 274 10.56 -33.11 -21.94
N HIS A 275 11.87 -33.10 -21.71
CA HIS A 275 12.67 -34.27 -21.44
C HIS A 275 13.05 -34.32 -19.97
N TYR A 276 13.08 -35.53 -19.41
CA TYR A 276 13.37 -35.78 -18.01
C TYR A 276 14.71 -36.51 -17.84
N TYR A 277 15.51 -36.00 -16.90
CA TYR A 277 16.92 -36.35 -16.69
C TYR A 277 17.21 -36.92 -15.30
N GLY A 278 16.18 -37.27 -14.52
CA GLY A 278 16.34 -37.97 -13.24
C GLY A 278 15.77 -37.23 -12.04
N SER A 279 15.58 -37.98 -10.95
CA SER A 279 15.08 -37.48 -9.66
C SER A 279 16.14 -37.63 -8.59
N TYR A 280 16.31 -36.60 -7.78
CA TYR A 280 17.32 -36.56 -6.73
C TYR A 280 16.67 -36.20 -5.40
N LYS A 281 17.13 -36.81 -4.30
CA LYS A 281 16.63 -36.49 -2.96
C LYS A 281 17.14 -35.13 -2.46
N ASN A 282 18.31 -34.71 -2.94
CA ASN A 282 18.99 -33.49 -2.52
C ASN A 282 19.04 -32.48 -3.69
N ILE A 283 18.71 -31.22 -3.41
CA ILE A 283 18.76 -30.12 -4.39
C ILE A 283 20.18 -29.87 -4.90
N HIS A 284 21.21 -30.07 -4.07
CA HIS A 284 22.60 -29.87 -4.43
C HIS A 284 23.06 -30.89 -5.48
N ILE A 285 22.69 -32.17 -5.33
CA ILE A 285 22.92 -33.20 -6.36
C ILE A 285 22.21 -32.79 -7.66
N ALA A 286 20.94 -32.39 -7.57
CA ALA A 286 20.16 -32.00 -8.74
C ALA A 286 20.78 -30.80 -9.47
N ARG A 287 21.31 -29.82 -8.74
CA ARG A 287 22.03 -28.66 -9.31
C ARG A 287 23.31 -29.10 -10.01
N TYR A 288 24.16 -29.88 -9.33
CA TYR A 288 25.40 -30.38 -9.90
C TYR A 288 25.17 -31.18 -11.19
N VAL A 289 24.28 -32.17 -11.15
CA VAL A 289 23.99 -33.00 -12.33
C VAL A 289 23.40 -32.17 -13.47
N ARG A 290 22.54 -31.19 -13.15
CA ARG A 290 22.03 -30.26 -14.17
C ARG A 290 23.15 -29.44 -14.81
N ASP A 291 24.08 -28.92 -14.02
CA ASP A 291 25.16 -28.08 -14.54
C ASP A 291 26.10 -28.89 -15.43
N LYS A 292 26.42 -30.14 -15.04
CA LYS A 292 27.14 -31.09 -15.91
C LYS A 292 26.38 -31.46 -17.18
N LEU A 293 25.06 -31.69 -17.08
CA LEU A 293 24.24 -31.88 -18.27
C LEU A 293 24.30 -30.64 -19.17
N LYS A 294 24.22 -29.43 -18.63
CA LYS A 294 24.28 -28.20 -19.41
C LYS A 294 25.64 -28.02 -20.10
N GLU A 295 26.74 -28.29 -19.40
CA GLU A 295 28.11 -28.30 -19.94
C GLU A 295 28.26 -29.28 -21.10
N ASN A 296 27.60 -30.45 -21.02
CA ASN A 296 27.68 -31.50 -22.02
C ASN A 296 26.44 -31.58 -22.92
N ASN A 297 25.84 -30.42 -23.26
CA ASN A 297 24.73 -30.31 -24.22
C ASN A 297 23.55 -31.27 -23.96
N TRP A 298 23.24 -31.51 -22.69
CA TRP A 298 22.17 -32.37 -22.19
C TRP A 298 22.27 -33.84 -22.63
N ASN A 299 23.49 -34.38 -22.75
CA ASN A 299 23.70 -35.79 -23.06
C ASN A 299 23.28 -36.71 -21.90
N LYS A 300 22.25 -37.53 -22.14
CA LYS A 300 21.66 -38.41 -21.12
C LYS A 300 22.54 -39.60 -20.75
N LYS A 301 23.48 -40.01 -21.61
CA LYS A 301 24.33 -41.19 -21.39
C LYS A 301 25.25 -41.03 -20.17
N ASP A 302 25.60 -39.79 -19.83
CA ASP A 302 26.56 -39.48 -18.77
C ASP A 302 25.92 -39.29 -17.38
N LEU A 303 24.60 -39.43 -17.24
CA LEU A 303 23.88 -39.22 -15.97
C LEU A 303 24.46 -40.02 -14.80
N LYS A 304 24.65 -41.33 -14.98
CA LYS A 304 25.21 -42.22 -13.95
C LYS A 304 26.66 -41.85 -13.59
N ARG A 305 27.40 -41.26 -14.53
CA ARG A 305 28.77 -40.79 -14.29
C ARG A 305 28.75 -39.57 -13.39
N TYR A 306 27.90 -38.59 -13.67
CA TYR A 306 27.79 -37.36 -12.86
C TYR A 306 27.28 -37.64 -11.44
N GLU A 307 26.34 -38.57 -11.27
CA GLU A 307 25.89 -38.99 -9.93
C GLU A 307 27.05 -39.56 -9.10
N LYS A 308 27.87 -40.44 -9.69
CA LYS A 308 29.05 -41.00 -9.02
C LYS A 308 30.14 -39.96 -8.74
N GLU A 309 30.35 -39.03 -9.67
CA GLU A 309 31.33 -37.94 -9.52
C GLU A 309 30.96 -37.03 -8.34
N TYR A 310 29.67 -36.71 -8.19
CA TYR A 310 29.18 -35.96 -7.04
C TYR A 310 29.45 -36.69 -5.72
N ASP A 311 29.11 -37.98 -5.61
CA ASP A 311 29.33 -38.76 -4.39
C ASP A 311 30.81 -38.84 -3.98
N TYR A 312 31.73 -38.78 -4.96
CA TYR A 312 33.18 -38.74 -4.74
C TYR A 312 33.67 -37.38 -4.23
N CYS A 313 33.23 -36.29 -4.85
CA CYS A 313 33.65 -34.92 -4.49
C CYS A 313 32.97 -34.39 -3.22
N ASN A 314 31.76 -34.85 -2.91
CA ASN A 314 30.93 -34.29 -1.84
C ASN A 314 31.25 -34.86 -0.44
N LYS A 315 32.26 -35.74 -0.32
CA LYS A 315 32.86 -36.12 0.97
C LYS A 315 33.79 -35.05 1.55
N SER A 316 34.21 -34.05 0.76
CA SER A 316 35.20 -33.05 1.22
C SER A 316 34.83 -31.58 0.99
N GLN A 317 33.77 -31.25 0.25
CA GLN A 317 33.42 -29.85 -0.01
C GLN A 317 31.91 -29.59 0.10
N TYR A 318 31.54 -28.80 1.11
CA TYR A 318 30.32 -28.02 1.07
C TYR A 318 30.37 -27.14 -0.18
N TYR A 319 29.41 -27.31 -1.09
CA TYR A 319 29.22 -26.42 -2.23
C TYR A 319 28.78 -25.05 -1.69
N TYR A 320 29.74 -24.17 -1.43
CA TYR A 320 29.51 -22.85 -0.86
C TYR A 320 28.48 -22.07 -1.68
N ASP A 321 27.47 -21.57 -0.98
CA ASP A 321 26.45 -20.72 -1.54
C ASP A 321 26.94 -19.26 -1.49
N HIS A 322 27.72 -18.85 -2.50
CA HIS A 322 28.16 -17.45 -2.61
C HIS A 322 26.99 -16.46 -2.80
N THR A 323 25.75 -16.95 -2.90
CA THR A 323 24.54 -16.13 -3.01
C THR A 323 23.87 -15.84 -1.66
N ASP A 324 24.44 -16.32 -0.55
CA ASP A 324 23.95 -16.06 0.81
C ASP A 324 24.45 -14.70 1.34
N ILE A 325 23.96 -13.62 0.71
CA ILE A 325 24.35 -12.22 0.92
C ILE A 325 24.14 -11.72 2.38
N PHE A 326 23.48 -12.50 3.24
CA PHE A 326 23.09 -12.11 4.60
C PHE A 326 23.80 -12.91 5.70
N THR A 327 24.81 -13.72 5.37
CA THR A 327 25.51 -14.57 6.36
C THR A 327 26.61 -13.87 7.17
N THR A 328 26.82 -12.57 6.95
CA THR A 328 27.75 -11.76 7.76
C THR A 328 27.05 -10.50 8.23
N ALA A 329 26.46 -10.57 9.42
CA ALA A 329 26.15 -9.44 10.28
C ALA A 329 26.73 -9.73 11.67
#